data_AF-Q7MKT5-F1
#
_entry.id   AF-Q7MKT5-F1
#
_cell.length_a   1.000
_cell.length_b   1.000
_cell.length_c   1.000
_cell.angle_alpha   90.00
_cell.angle_beta   90.00
_cell.angle_gamma   90.00
#
_symmetry.space_group_name_H-M   'P 1'
#
loop_
_entity.id
_entity.type
_entity.pdbx_description
1 polymer ?
#
loop_
_entity_poly.entity_id
_entity_poly.type
_entity_poly.pdbx_seq_one_letter_code
_entity_poly.pdbx_strand_id
1 'polypeptide(L)'
;MTRTLITMLVVASIAGCNSSGDSRSTSPSPATATPSIQIEKTDELIATLKSQKTINDQLMVIYERYEPLLDRSDSLTGPDTNQDGIRDDVEAFIDALEVTEPVRNALKQDARFTQENLYYDFSAPSDEATDRALRIAKKNYKVLACKDYVGIPVRDITNTSRTITALTYNTKARTLAYLSYNRLLNGSGGTLLNPEAKYCE
;
A
#
# COMPACT_ATOMS: atom_id res chain seq x y z
N MET A 1 28.75 22.47 -56.65
CA MET A 1 27.84 23.55 -56.22
C MET A 1 26.79 22.96 -55.31
N THR A 2 26.95 23.11 -54.00
CA THR A 2 25.86 23.08 -53.00
C THR A 2 26.43 23.71 -51.74
N ARG A 3 25.86 24.86 -51.36
CA ARG A 3 26.20 25.67 -50.19
C ARG A 3 25.50 25.11 -48.96
N THR A 4 26.18 25.10 -47.82
CA THR A 4 25.50 25.21 -46.52
C THR A 4 26.29 26.17 -45.64
N LEU A 5 25.72 27.36 -45.43
CA LEU A 5 26.09 28.29 -44.36
C LEU A 5 25.59 27.72 -43.04
N ILE A 6 26.42 27.71 -41.99
CA ILE A 6 25.94 27.87 -40.61
C ILE A 6 26.83 28.88 -39.88
N THR A 7 26.13 29.85 -39.33
CA THR A 7 26.52 31.11 -38.72
C THR A 7 27.15 30.91 -37.34
N MET A 8 28.24 31.63 -37.05
CA MET A 8 28.76 31.84 -35.70
C MET A 8 27.77 32.67 -34.86
N LEU A 9 27.60 32.31 -33.59
CA LEU A 9 27.18 33.27 -32.57
C LEU A 9 28.04 33.15 -31.30
N VAL A 10 28.43 34.34 -30.85
CA VAL A 10 29.42 34.70 -29.85
C VAL A 10 28.91 34.45 -28.43
N VAL A 11 29.76 33.88 -27.56
CA VAL A 11 29.55 33.84 -26.11
C VAL A 11 30.35 34.98 -25.48
N ALA A 12 29.65 35.95 -24.89
CA ALA A 12 30.25 37.02 -24.08
C ALA A 12 30.15 36.67 -22.59
N SER A 13 31.28 36.73 -21.91
CA SER A 13 31.48 36.45 -20.49
C SER A 13 31.02 37.61 -19.61
N ILE A 14 30.59 37.32 -18.38
CA ILE A 14 30.78 38.25 -17.26
C ILE A 14 31.22 37.45 -16.03
N ALA A 15 32.40 37.78 -15.53
CA ALA A 15 32.95 37.30 -14.28
C ALA A 15 32.63 38.29 -13.16
N GLY A 16 32.40 37.76 -11.95
CA GLY A 16 32.79 38.39 -10.69
C GLY A 16 31.66 38.96 -9.83
N CYS A 17 31.46 38.35 -8.67
CA CYS A 17 31.51 39.09 -7.40
C CYS A 17 31.97 38.16 -6.27
N ASN A 18 33.04 38.61 -5.61
CA ASN A 18 33.70 38.04 -4.44
C ASN A 18 32.96 38.49 -3.17
N SER A 19 32.59 37.56 -2.31
CA SER A 19 32.06 37.84 -0.97
C SER A 19 32.57 36.76 -0.01
N SER A 20 33.58 37.12 0.76
CA SER A 20 34.09 36.33 1.88
C SER A 20 33.07 36.30 3.02
N GLY A 21 32.75 35.12 3.54
CA GLY A 21 31.91 34.95 4.72
C GLY A 21 31.70 33.47 5.05
N ASP A 22 32.47 32.99 6.03
CA ASP A 22 32.30 31.78 6.85
C ASP A 22 31.49 30.61 6.30
N SER A 23 32.21 29.56 5.88
CA SER A 23 31.67 28.23 5.65
C SER A 23 31.19 27.59 6.96
N ARG A 24 29.93 27.84 7.32
CA ARG A 24 29.14 26.90 8.11
C ARG A 24 28.51 25.90 7.16
N SER A 25 29.02 24.67 7.19
CA SER A 25 28.31 23.51 6.64
C SER A 25 26.96 23.39 7.32
N THR A 26 25.92 23.88 6.65
CA THR A 26 24.55 23.46 6.95
C THR A 26 24.30 22.22 6.10
N SER A 27 24.38 21.05 6.74
CA SER A 27 23.82 19.82 6.19
C SER A 27 22.42 20.10 5.63
N PRO A 28 22.06 19.60 4.44
CA PRO A 28 20.69 19.71 3.97
C PRO A 28 19.79 18.98 4.97
N SER A 29 18.80 19.73 5.46
CA SER A 29 17.69 19.23 6.28
C SER A 29 17.02 18.03 5.59
N PRO A 30 16.48 17.05 6.33
CA PRO A 30 15.85 15.88 5.72
C PRO A 30 14.71 16.32 4.81
N ALA A 31 14.62 15.64 3.66
CA ALA A 31 13.54 15.78 2.71
C ALA A 31 12.19 15.90 3.43
N THR A 32 11.48 16.97 3.13
CA THR A 32 10.07 17.13 3.48
C THR A 32 9.33 15.91 2.93
N ALA A 33 8.90 15.01 3.84
CA ALA A 33 8.08 13.86 3.47
C ALA A 33 6.83 14.37 2.76
N THR A 34 6.58 13.87 1.55
CA THR A 34 5.33 14.08 0.82
C THR A 34 4.17 13.65 1.74
N PRO A 35 3.06 14.40 1.82
CA PRO A 35 1.97 14.03 2.71
C PRO A 35 1.41 12.66 2.30
N SER A 36 1.53 11.67 3.18
CA SER A 36 0.72 10.47 3.09
C SER A 36 -0.76 10.87 3.21
N ILE A 37 -1.65 10.18 2.52
CA ILE A 37 -3.09 10.41 2.65
C ILE A 37 -3.46 10.14 4.11
N GLN A 38 -4.20 11.05 4.74
CA GLN A 38 -4.64 10.92 6.13
C GLN A 38 -6.13 11.24 6.22
N ILE A 39 -6.88 10.40 6.91
CA ILE A 39 -8.30 10.64 7.21
C ILE A 39 -8.37 11.36 8.56
N GLU A 40 -8.88 12.59 8.56
CA GLU A 40 -9.09 13.34 9.79
C GLU A 40 -10.17 12.68 10.66
N LYS A 41 -9.81 12.35 11.89
CA LYS A 41 -10.70 11.70 12.87
C LYS A 41 -11.41 12.74 13.72
N THR A 42 -12.46 13.34 13.16
CA THR A 42 -13.35 14.22 13.92
C THR A 42 -14.02 13.47 15.07
N ASP A 43 -14.43 14.18 16.13
CA ASP A 43 -15.13 13.58 17.27
C ASP A 43 -16.40 12.82 16.82
N GLU A 44 -17.11 13.34 15.82
CA GLU A 44 -18.27 12.69 15.19
C GLU A 44 -17.89 11.36 14.53
N LEU A 45 -16.81 11.33 13.76
CA LEU A 45 -16.34 10.12 13.11
C LEU A 45 -15.91 9.09 14.16
N ILE A 46 -15.13 9.50 15.16
CA ILE A 46 -14.69 8.62 16.25
C ILE A 46 -15.90 8.01 16.97
N ALA A 47 -16.91 8.82 17.31
CA ALA A 47 -18.12 8.34 17.97
C ALA A 47 -18.88 7.33 17.09
N THR A 48 -18.99 7.61 15.78
CA THR A 48 -19.66 6.73 14.82
C THR A 48 -18.92 5.39 14.69
N LEU A 49 -17.58 5.41 14.56
CA LEU A 49 -16.76 4.20 14.47
C LEU A 49 -16.85 3.36 15.75
N LYS A 50 -16.79 4.00 16.92
CA LYS A 50 -16.94 3.30 18.21
C LYS A 50 -18.33 2.70 18.44
N SER A 51 -19.37 3.22 17.78
CA SER A 51 -20.71 2.64 17.84
C SER A 51 -20.90 1.40 16.97
N GLN A 52 -19.96 1.13 16.05
CA GLN A 52 -20.05 -0.03 15.15
C GLN A 52 -19.80 -1.34 15.89
N LYS A 53 -20.53 -2.39 15.50
CA LYS A 53 -20.44 -3.70 16.15
C LYS A 53 -19.17 -4.46 15.78
N THR A 54 -18.65 -4.24 14.59
CA THR A 54 -17.50 -4.98 14.06
C THR A 54 -16.44 -4.05 13.48
N ILE A 55 -15.22 -4.57 13.35
CA ILE A 55 -14.14 -3.85 12.67
C ILE A 55 -14.51 -3.61 11.21
N ASN A 56 -15.17 -4.59 10.58
CA ASN A 56 -15.61 -4.45 9.21
C ASN A 56 -16.68 -3.36 9.05
N ASP A 57 -17.62 -3.23 9.99
CA ASP A 57 -18.62 -2.16 9.96
C ASP A 57 -17.95 -0.79 10.08
N GLN A 58 -16.88 -0.65 10.88
CA GLN A 58 -16.05 0.56 10.88
C GLN A 58 -15.41 0.83 9.51
N LEU A 59 -14.83 -0.17 8.86
CA LEU A 59 -14.29 -0.03 7.50
C LEU A 59 -15.36 0.42 6.49
N MET A 60 -16.59 -0.09 6.60
CA MET A 60 -17.67 0.31 5.70
C MET A 60 -18.08 1.77 5.90
N VAL A 61 -18.16 2.25 7.14
CA VAL A 61 -18.39 3.68 7.43
C VAL A 61 -17.30 4.55 6.80
N ILE A 62 -16.04 4.15 6.95
CA ILE A 62 -14.90 4.87 6.36
C ILE A 62 -15.01 4.87 4.85
N TYR A 63 -15.28 3.70 4.24
CA TYR A 63 -15.46 3.58 2.80
C TYR A 63 -16.57 4.49 2.27
N GLU A 64 -17.76 4.46 2.85
CA GLU A 64 -18.89 5.28 2.38
C GLU A 64 -18.60 6.78 2.43
N ARG A 65 -17.79 7.24 3.38
CA ARG A 65 -17.46 8.67 3.55
C ARG A 65 -16.23 9.11 2.75
N TYR A 66 -15.28 8.22 2.53
CA TYR A 66 -13.95 8.54 2.02
C TYR A 66 -13.56 7.77 0.75
N GLU A 67 -14.49 7.08 0.09
CA GLU A 67 -14.27 6.40 -1.20
C GLU A 67 -13.53 7.28 -2.23
N PRO A 68 -13.80 8.59 -2.38
CA PRO A 68 -13.08 9.45 -3.33
C PRO A 68 -11.58 9.61 -3.05
N LEU A 69 -11.09 9.24 -1.85
CA LEU A 69 -9.66 9.25 -1.53
C LEU A 69 -8.91 8.03 -2.09
N LEU A 70 -9.63 6.98 -2.50
CA LEU A 70 -8.99 5.79 -3.05
C LEU A 70 -8.30 6.12 -4.37
N ASP A 71 -7.05 5.69 -4.51
CA ASP A 71 -6.30 5.86 -5.74
C ASP A 71 -6.95 5.03 -6.85
N ARG A 72 -7.30 5.69 -7.95
CA ARG A 72 -7.88 5.09 -9.16
C ARG A 72 -6.95 5.23 -10.37
N SER A 73 -5.68 5.58 -10.14
CA SER A 73 -4.68 5.68 -11.21
C SER A 73 -4.46 4.34 -11.92
N ASP A 74 -3.84 4.40 -13.10
CA ASP A 74 -3.48 3.22 -13.88
C ASP A 74 -2.28 2.44 -13.28
N SER A 75 -1.62 2.97 -12.25
CA SER A 75 -0.53 2.28 -11.57
C SER A 75 -1.06 1.06 -10.81
N LEU A 76 -0.51 -0.13 -11.06
CA LEU A 76 -0.93 -1.32 -10.33
C LEU A 76 -0.64 -1.20 -8.83
N THR A 77 0.56 -0.79 -8.46
CA THR A 77 0.99 -0.65 -7.06
C THR A 77 0.47 0.65 -6.43
N GLY A 78 0.25 1.70 -7.23
CA GLY A 78 -0.15 3.02 -6.74
C GLY A 78 0.92 3.70 -5.87
N PRO A 79 0.56 4.81 -5.19
CA PRO A 79 1.45 5.52 -4.28
C PRO A 79 1.69 4.77 -2.97
N ASP A 80 2.95 4.57 -2.61
CA ASP A 80 3.43 4.03 -1.33
C ASP A 80 4.65 4.86 -0.93
N THR A 81 4.40 5.94 -0.18
CA THR A 81 5.42 6.98 0.07
C THR A 81 6.45 6.51 1.09
N ASN A 82 6.03 5.74 2.09
CA ASN A 82 6.89 5.22 3.15
C ASN A 82 7.59 3.90 2.77
N GLN A 83 7.27 3.34 1.59
CA GLN A 83 7.83 2.10 1.05
C GLN A 83 7.62 0.91 1.97
N ASP A 84 6.53 0.91 2.73
CA ASP A 84 6.25 -0.18 3.64
C ASP A 84 5.62 -1.37 2.88
N GLY A 85 5.04 -1.14 1.70
CA GLY A 85 4.35 -2.14 0.89
C GLY A 85 2.82 -2.05 0.94
N ILE A 86 2.26 -0.99 1.54
CA ILE A 86 0.84 -0.68 1.56
C ILE A 86 0.62 0.65 0.84
N ARG A 87 -0.28 0.66 -0.15
CA ARG A 87 -0.68 1.90 -0.82
C ARG A 87 -1.27 2.90 0.18
N ASP A 88 -0.85 4.16 0.09
CA ASP A 88 -1.09 5.21 1.10
C ASP A 88 -2.60 5.41 1.41
N ASP A 89 -3.48 5.27 0.41
CA ASP A 89 -4.94 5.36 0.56
C ASP A 89 -5.54 4.18 1.35
N VAL A 90 -5.05 2.96 1.12
CA VAL A 90 -5.47 1.76 1.85
C VAL A 90 -4.96 1.83 3.30
N GLU A 91 -3.72 2.30 3.50
CA GLU A 91 -3.18 2.53 4.83
C GLU A 91 -4.02 3.55 5.60
N ALA A 92 -4.39 4.67 4.98
CA ALA A 92 -5.23 5.70 5.60
C ALA A 92 -6.58 5.15 6.09
N PHE A 93 -7.21 4.24 5.34
CA PHE A 93 -8.46 3.59 5.74
C PHE A 93 -8.27 2.70 6.96
N ILE A 94 -7.16 1.96 7.04
CA ILE A 94 -6.84 1.11 8.18
C ILE A 94 -6.47 1.96 9.41
N ASP A 95 -5.77 3.07 9.22
CA ASP A 95 -5.37 3.99 10.29
C ASP A 95 -6.53 4.80 10.88
N ALA A 96 -7.59 4.99 10.10
CA ALA A 96 -8.82 5.62 10.57
C ALA A 96 -9.62 4.76 11.57
N LEU A 97 -9.40 3.44 11.62
CA LEU A 97 -10.16 2.53 12.49
C LEU A 97 -9.96 2.85 13.98
N GLU A 98 -11.00 2.68 14.77
CA GLU A 98 -10.96 2.77 16.24
C GLU A 98 -10.80 1.36 16.82
N VAL A 99 -9.57 0.84 16.69
CA VAL A 99 -9.11 -0.48 17.17
C VAL A 99 -7.78 -0.35 17.90
N THR A 100 -7.38 -1.39 18.65
CA THR A 100 -6.08 -1.45 19.30
C THR A 100 -4.94 -1.52 18.27
N GLU A 101 -3.74 -1.09 18.66
CA GLU A 101 -2.56 -1.12 17.79
C GLU A 101 -2.21 -2.53 17.28
N PRO A 102 -2.22 -3.61 18.09
CA PRO A 102 -1.98 -4.96 17.59
C PRO A 102 -2.99 -5.41 16.52
N VAL A 103 -4.27 -5.04 16.68
CA VAL A 103 -5.31 -5.33 15.70
C VAL A 103 -5.07 -4.54 14.41
N ARG A 104 -4.72 -3.27 14.51
CA ARG A 104 -4.37 -2.43 13.36
C ARG A 104 -3.19 -2.99 12.58
N ASN A 105 -2.13 -3.40 13.27
CA ASN A 105 -0.93 -3.97 12.64
C ASN A 105 -1.25 -5.30 11.94
N ALA A 106 -2.12 -6.14 12.49
CA ALA A 106 -2.59 -7.35 11.82
C ALA A 106 -3.40 -7.06 10.54
N LEU A 107 -4.15 -5.94 10.49
CA LEU A 107 -4.84 -5.49 9.29
C LEU A 107 -3.87 -4.89 8.25
N LYS A 108 -2.84 -4.16 8.70
CA LYS A 108 -1.76 -3.69 7.83
C LYS A 108 -0.98 -4.85 7.21
N GLN A 109 -0.67 -5.88 8.00
CA GLN A 109 -0.05 -7.11 7.52
C GLN A 109 -0.90 -7.79 6.42
N ASP A 110 -2.22 -7.83 6.57
CA ASP A 110 -3.15 -8.32 5.55
C ASP A 110 -3.13 -7.47 4.27
N ALA A 111 -3.14 -6.15 4.42
CA ALA A 111 -3.07 -5.22 3.29
C ALA A 111 -1.75 -5.35 2.52
N ARG A 112 -0.63 -5.50 3.23
CA ARG A 112 0.70 -5.71 2.64
C ARG A 112 0.77 -7.02 1.87
N PHE A 113 0.31 -8.12 2.47
CA PHE A 113 0.19 -9.42 1.80
C PHE A 113 -0.70 -9.33 0.56
N THR A 114 -1.87 -8.72 0.69
CA THR A 114 -2.84 -8.58 -0.40
C THR A 114 -2.23 -7.83 -1.57
N GLN A 115 -1.41 -6.80 -1.32
CA GLN A 115 -0.82 -5.97 -2.37
C GLN A 115 0.42 -6.56 -3.04
N GLU A 116 1.11 -7.50 -2.39
CA GLU A 116 2.41 -8.02 -2.86
C GLU A 116 2.37 -8.58 -4.30
N ASN A 117 1.26 -9.21 -4.71
CA ASN A 117 1.16 -9.76 -6.06
C ASN A 117 1.19 -8.68 -7.16
N LEU A 118 0.82 -7.44 -6.86
CA LEU A 118 0.78 -6.35 -7.85
C LEU A 118 2.17 -5.85 -8.27
N TYR A 119 3.22 -6.29 -7.56
CA TYR A 119 4.63 -6.02 -7.91
C TYR A 119 5.19 -6.97 -8.97
N TYR A 120 4.42 -7.97 -9.41
CA TYR A 120 4.88 -9.00 -10.34
C TYR A 120 3.88 -9.21 -11.47
N ASP A 121 4.39 -9.59 -12.63
CA ASP A 121 3.55 -9.98 -13.76
C ASP A 121 3.25 -11.47 -13.72
N PHE A 122 1.96 -11.81 -13.63
CA PHE A 122 1.44 -13.18 -13.66
C PHE A 122 0.62 -13.47 -14.94
N SER A 123 0.65 -12.58 -15.93
CA SER A 123 -0.13 -12.73 -17.17
C SER A 123 0.34 -13.89 -18.04
N ALA A 124 1.61 -14.29 -17.93
CA ALA A 124 2.20 -15.43 -18.61
C ALA A 124 2.52 -16.57 -17.62
N PRO A 125 1.75 -17.68 -17.64
CA PRO A 125 2.01 -18.82 -16.77
C PRO A 125 3.38 -19.45 -17.05
N SER A 126 4.12 -19.74 -15.99
CA SER A 126 5.37 -20.49 -15.99
C SER A 126 5.56 -21.16 -14.63
N ASP A 127 6.50 -22.10 -14.53
CA ASP A 127 6.86 -22.71 -13.25
C ASP A 127 7.39 -21.65 -12.27
N GLU A 128 8.22 -20.71 -12.73
CA GLU A 128 8.72 -19.61 -11.89
C GLU A 128 7.58 -18.72 -11.38
N ALA A 129 6.64 -18.35 -12.25
CA ALA A 129 5.48 -17.54 -11.88
C ALA A 129 4.59 -18.28 -10.87
N THR A 130 4.39 -19.59 -11.06
CA THR A 130 3.60 -20.44 -10.15
C THR A 130 4.27 -20.55 -8.79
N ASP A 131 5.57 -20.82 -8.75
CA ASP A 131 6.36 -20.88 -7.51
C ASP A 131 6.33 -19.54 -6.77
N ARG A 132 6.47 -18.42 -7.49
CA ARG A 132 6.35 -17.09 -6.90
C ARG A 132 4.95 -16.87 -6.33
N ALA A 133 3.90 -17.22 -7.08
CA ALA A 133 2.53 -17.07 -6.62
C ALA A 133 2.28 -17.86 -5.33
N LEU A 134 2.74 -19.11 -5.27
CA LEU A 134 2.64 -19.98 -4.09
C LEU A 134 3.41 -19.41 -2.89
N ARG A 135 4.59 -18.82 -3.11
CA ARG A 135 5.35 -18.16 -2.02
C ARG A 135 4.60 -16.98 -1.43
N ILE A 136 3.99 -16.13 -2.27
CA ILE A 136 3.16 -15.03 -1.81
C ILE A 136 1.94 -15.58 -1.06
N ALA A 137 1.21 -16.53 -1.64
CA ALA A 137 0.00 -17.11 -1.05
C ALA A 137 0.23 -17.72 0.34
N LYS A 138 1.39 -18.36 0.55
CA LYS A 138 1.77 -18.93 1.87
C LYS A 138 1.87 -17.88 2.98
N LYS A 139 2.10 -16.61 2.65
CA LYS A 139 2.13 -15.53 3.66
C LYS A 139 0.76 -15.28 4.27
N ASN A 140 -0.32 -15.58 3.55
CA ASN A 140 -1.69 -15.48 4.09
C ASN A 140 -1.87 -16.30 5.38
N TYR A 141 -1.21 -17.46 5.50
CA TYR A 141 -1.32 -18.26 6.73
C TYR A 141 -0.76 -17.55 7.96
N LYS A 142 0.28 -16.71 7.79
CA LYS A 142 0.80 -15.87 8.87
C LYS A 142 -0.16 -14.74 9.22
N VAL A 143 -0.75 -14.11 8.21
CA VAL A 143 -1.80 -13.09 8.38
C VAL A 143 -2.96 -13.66 9.21
N LEU A 144 -3.50 -14.81 8.81
CA LEU A 144 -4.63 -15.46 9.50
C LEU A 144 -4.27 -15.82 10.94
N ALA A 145 -3.08 -16.39 11.17
CA ALA A 145 -2.61 -16.73 12.50
C ALA A 145 -2.38 -15.49 13.39
N CYS A 146 -1.85 -14.39 12.83
CA CYS A 146 -1.70 -13.14 13.58
C CYS A 146 -3.06 -12.54 13.94
N LYS A 147 -3.99 -12.46 12.99
CA LYS A 147 -5.35 -11.95 13.25
C LYS A 147 -6.07 -12.72 14.35
N ASP A 148 -5.95 -14.04 14.36
CA ASP A 148 -6.50 -14.90 15.41
C ASP A 148 -5.75 -14.69 16.74
N TYR A 149 -4.42 -14.61 16.72
CA TYR A 149 -3.60 -14.36 17.91
C TYR A 149 -3.93 -13.02 18.61
N VAL A 150 -4.16 -11.95 17.85
CA VAL A 150 -4.54 -10.64 18.41
C VAL A 150 -6.03 -10.53 18.75
N GLY A 151 -6.79 -11.62 18.58
CA GLY A 151 -8.17 -11.74 19.05
C GLY A 151 -9.23 -11.18 18.11
N ILE A 152 -8.96 -11.06 16.80
CA ILE A 152 -9.99 -10.64 15.84
C ILE A 152 -10.99 -11.80 15.65
N PRO A 153 -12.30 -11.59 15.83
CA PRO A 153 -13.29 -12.64 15.61
C PRO A 153 -13.24 -13.19 14.18
N VAL A 154 -13.40 -14.50 14.00
CA VAL A 154 -13.31 -15.18 12.68
C VAL A 154 -14.14 -14.51 11.58
N ARG A 155 -15.33 -13.99 11.92
CA ARG A 155 -16.19 -13.25 10.98
C ARG A 155 -15.54 -11.95 10.52
N ASP A 156 -14.88 -11.23 11.42
CA ASP A 156 -14.13 -10.02 11.11
C ASP A 156 -12.83 -10.32 10.39
N ILE A 157 -12.14 -11.43 10.71
CA ILE A 157 -10.99 -11.90 9.92
C ILE A 157 -11.38 -12.01 8.45
N THR A 158 -12.47 -12.71 8.17
CA THR A 158 -12.96 -12.94 6.80
C THR A 158 -13.43 -11.65 6.14
N ASN A 159 -14.27 -10.86 6.83
CA ASN A 159 -14.89 -9.69 6.24
C ASN A 159 -13.88 -8.54 6.03
N THR A 160 -12.99 -8.29 6.99
CA THR A 160 -11.93 -7.28 6.83
C THR A 160 -11.00 -7.64 5.67
N SER A 161 -10.62 -8.91 5.49
CA SER A 161 -9.81 -9.34 4.34
C SER A 161 -10.53 -9.13 3.00
N ARG A 162 -11.84 -9.39 2.94
CA ARG A 162 -12.65 -9.10 1.74
C ARG A 162 -12.70 -7.60 1.44
N THR A 163 -12.87 -6.77 2.46
CA THR A 163 -12.91 -5.32 2.31
C THR A 163 -11.55 -4.79 1.88
N ILE A 164 -10.45 -5.20 2.52
CA ILE A 164 -9.08 -4.85 2.12
C ILE A 164 -8.79 -5.28 0.67
N THR A 165 -9.23 -6.48 0.28
CA THR A 165 -9.17 -6.97 -1.11
C THR A 165 -9.90 -6.03 -2.07
N ALA A 166 -11.11 -5.56 -1.71
CA ALA A 166 -11.89 -4.64 -2.52
C ALA A 166 -11.27 -3.23 -2.62
N LEU A 167 -10.72 -2.71 -1.52
CA LEU A 167 -9.97 -1.44 -1.50
C LEU A 167 -8.70 -1.54 -2.35
N THR A 168 -8.04 -2.70 -2.35
CA THR A 168 -6.81 -2.94 -3.10
C THR A 168 -7.08 -3.05 -4.60
N TYR A 169 -7.96 -3.97 -5.02
CA TYR A 169 -8.22 -4.28 -6.44
C TYR A 169 -9.37 -3.47 -7.01
N ASN A 170 -9.32 -2.19 -6.75
CA ASN A 170 -10.40 -1.22 -6.92
C ASN A 170 -10.44 -0.61 -8.36
N THR A 171 -9.50 -0.99 -9.22
CA THR A 171 -9.50 -0.65 -10.66
C THR A 171 -9.50 -1.91 -11.52
N LYS A 172 -9.99 -1.80 -12.76
CA LYS A 172 -10.02 -2.91 -13.71
C LYS A 172 -8.64 -3.55 -13.90
N ALA A 173 -7.58 -2.74 -14.00
CA ALA A 173 -6.22 -3.22 -14.18
C ALA A 173 -5.75 -4.07 -12.98
N ARG A 174 -5.98 -3.58 -11.76
CA ARG A 174 -5.64 -4.31 -10.52
C ARG A 174 -6.45 -5.59 -10.37
N THR A 175 -7.74 -5.57 -10.71
CA THR A 175 -8.56 -6.79 -10.71
C THR A 175 -8.03 -7.83 -11.69
N LEU A 176 -7.66 -7.44 -12.92
CA LEU A 176 -7.11 -8.37 -13.92
C LEU A 176 -5.74 -8.93 -13.52
N ALA A 177 -4.89 -8.12 -12.90
CA ALA A 177 -3.62 -8.57 -12.33
C ALA A 177 -3.86 -9.63 -11.23
N TYR A 178 -4.75 -9.33 -10.28
CA TYR A 178 -5.14 -10.27 -9.24
C TYR A 178 -5.71 -11.58 -9.79
N LEU A 179 -6.56 -11.53 -10.81
CA LEU A 179 -7.12 -12.74 -11.43
C LEU A 179 -6.04 -13.60 -12.12
N SER A 180 -5.04 -12.96 -12.72
CA SER A 180 -3.90 -13.67 -13.33
C SER A 180 -3.06 -14.38 -12.26
N TYR A 181 -2.78 -13.69 -11.15
CA TYR A 181 -2.16 -14.29 -9.96
C TYR A 181 -2.99 -15.44 -9.37
N ASN A 182 -4.27 -15.21 -9.13
CA ASN A 182 -5.17 -16.17 -8.48
C ASN A 182 -5.35 -17.44 -9.31
N ARG A 183 -5.35 -17.33 -10.65
CA ARG A 183 -5.40 -18.48 -11.56
C ARG A 183 -4.27 -19.48 -11.33
N LEU A 184 -3.06 -19.01 -11.03
CA LEU A 184 -1.89 -19.87 -10.76
C LEU A 184 -2.01 -20.63 -9.43
N LEU A 185 -2.85 -20.15 -8.52
CA LEU A 185 -3.10 -20.78 -7.22
C LEU A 185 -4.25 -21.78 -7.26
N ASN A 186 -4.94 -21.94 -8.38
CA ASN A 186 -6.08 -22.84 -8.46
C ASN A 186 -5.68 -24.28 -8.13
N GLY A 187 -6.46 -24.94 -7.28
CA GLY A 187 -6.18 -26.29 -6.79
C GLY A 187 -5.07 -26.38 -5.75
N SER A 188 -4.42 -25.26 -5.39
CA SER A 188 -3.48 -25.25 -4.26
C SER A 188 -4.22 -25.38 -2.93
N GLY A 189 -3.54 -25.97 -1.95
CA GLY A 189 -4.03 -26.12 -0.59
C GLY A 189 -2.90 -25.89 0.41
N GLY A 190 -3.27 -25.84 1.68
CA GLY A 190 -2.29 -25.75 2.77
C GLY A 190 -2.94 -25.94 4.12
N THR A 191 -2.11 -25.87 5.15
CA THR A 191 -2.49 -26.09 6.54
C THR A 191 -2.43 -24.78 7.29
N LEU A 192 -3.48 -24.46 8.04
CA LEU A 192 -3.49 -23.28 8.90
C LEU A 192 -2.40 -23.37 9.97
N LEU A 193 -1.81 -22.23 10.30
CA LEU A 193 -0.84 -22.12 11.38
C LEU A 193 -1.57 -21.89 12.71
N ASN A 194 -0.97 -22.34 13.81
CA ASN A 194 -1.45 -21.99 15.15
C ASN A 194 -1.33 -20.46 15.38
N PRO A 195 -2.26 -19.86 16.13
CA PRO A 195 -2.21 -18.43 16.46
C PRO A 195 -1.07 -18.15 17.46
N GLU A 196 0.05 -17.64 16.96
CA GLU A 196 1.24 -17.36 17.75
C GLU A 196 1.81 -15.98 17.41
N ALA A 197 2.32 -15.27 18.43
CA ALA A 197 2.90 -13.93 18.29
C ALA A 197 3.94 -13.80 17.19
N LYS A 198 4.73 -14.85 16.95
CA LYS A 198 5.82 -14.88 15.96
C LYS A 198 5.37 -14.70 14.51
N TYR A 199 4.07 -14.79 14.24
CA TYR A 199 3.49 -14.58 12.91
C TYR A 199 2.99 -13.15 12.69
N CYS A 200 2.91 -12.33 13.74
CA CYS A 200 2.65 -10.91 13.63
C CYS A 200 3.92 -10.14 13.25
N GLU A 201 3.75 -9.08 12.46
CA GLU A 201 4.79 -8.12 12.07
C GLU A 201 4.99 -7.03 13.13
#